data_AF-A0A022QI35-F1
#
_entry.id   AF-A0A022QI35-F1
#
_cell.length_a   1.000
_cell.length_b   1.000
_cell.length_c   1.000
_cell.angle_alpha   90.00
_cell.angle_beta   90.00
_cell.angle_gamma   90.00
#
_symmetry.space_group_name_H-M   'P 1'
#
loop_
_entity.id
_entity.type
_entity.pdbx_description
1 polymer ?
#
loop_
_entity_poly.entity_id
_entity_poly.type
_entity_poly.pdbx_seq_one_letter_code
_entity_poly.pdbx_strand_id
1 'polypeptide(L)' 'MASSVNIIVGSHVWVEDPVLAWIDGQITRINGQDVHVQTTNGKK' A
#
# COMPACT_ATOMS: atom_id res chain seq x y z
N MET A 1 17.74 7.41 8.20
CA MET A 1 16.66 8.04 8.99
C MET A 1 15.38 7.84 8.20
N ALA A 2 14.48 6.96 8.64
CA ALA A 2 13.17 6.85 8.02
C ALA A 2 12.33 8.03 8.55
N SER A 3 12.10 9.05 7.71
CA SER A 3 11.11 10.07 8.06
C SER A 3 9.80 9.36 8.32
N SER A 4 9.15 9.67 9.44
CA SER A 4 7.79 9.25 9.72
C SER A 4 6.87 9.87 8.66
N VAL A 5 6.75 9.21 7.52
CA VAL A 5 5.81 9.58 6.47
C VAL A 5 4.44 9.49 7.12
N ASN A 6 3.68 10.58 7.13
CA ASN A 6 2.31 10.57 7.61
C ASN A 6 1.49 9.82 6.55
N ILE A 7 1.41 8.50 6.74
CA ILE A 7 0.67 7.63 5.84
C ILE A 7 -0.81 7.94 6.05
N ILE A 8 -1.49 8.41 5.00
CA ILE A 8 -2.91 8.77 5.04
C ILE A 8 -3.71 7.84 4.11
N VAL A 9 -5.00 7.68 4.40
CA VAL A 9 -5.92 6.99 3.51
C VAL A 9 -5.94 7.72 2.16
N GLY A 10 -5.82 6.96 1.07
CA GLY A 10 -5.69 7.48 -0.30
C GLY A 10 -4.26 7.63 -0.80
N SER A 11 -3.23 7.44 0.03
CA SER A 11 -1.85 7.36 -0.45
C SER A 11 -1.64 6.12 -1.33
N HIS A 12 -0.89 6.31 -2.42
CA HIS A 12 -0.39 5.20 -3.23
C HIS A 12 0.89 4.64 -2.63
N VAL A 13 0.95 3.31 -2.57
CA VAL A 13 2.08 2.52 -2.09
C VAL A 13 2.41 1.46 -3.12
N TRP A 14 3.68 1.06 -3.15
CA TRP A 14 4.14 -0.07 -3.94
C TRP A 14 4.38 -1.24 -3.01
N VAL A 15 3.76 -2.37 -3.33
CA VAL A 15 3.89 -3.62 -2.59
C VAL A 15 4.70 -4.58 -3.44
N GLU A 16 5.69 -5.23 -2.85
CA GLU A 16 6.43 -6.28 -3.56
C GLU A 16 5.49 -7.45 -3.88
N ASP A 17 5.52 -7.93 -5.12
CA ASP A 17 4.74 -9.09 -5.54
C ASP A 17 5.67 -10.12 -6.19
N PRO A 18 5.61 -11.40 -5.77
CA PRO A 18 6.52 -12.43 -6.28
C PRO A 18 6.32 -12.74 -7.78
N VAL A 19 5.20 -12.33 -8.38
CA VAL A 19 4.88 -12.58 -9.80
C VAL A 19 5.18 -11.34 -10.66
N LEU A 20 4.87 -10.14 -10.15
CA LEU A 20 4.96 -8.88 -10.90
C LEU A 20 6.09 -7.95 -10.45
N ALA A 21 6.95 -8.41 -9.54
CA ALA A 21 8.01 -7.66 -8.85
C ALA A 21 7.49 -6.54 -7.92
N TRP A 22 6.68 -5.61 -8.44
CA TRP A 22 6.00 -4.57 -7.64
C TRP A 22 4.59 -4.32 -8.18
N ILE A 23 3.61 -4.29 -7.29
CA ILE A 23 2.22 -3.93 -7.59
C ILE A 23 1.86 -2.60 -6.93
N ASP A 24 1.03 -1.82 -7.61
CA ASP A 24 0.47 -0.61 -7.04
C ASP A 24 -0.68 -0.97 -6.09
N GLY A 25 -0.74 -0.23 -4.99
CA GLY A 25 -1.79 -0.35 -4.01
C GLY A 25 -2.17 1.00 -3.45
N GLN A 26 -3.44 1.14 -3.09
CA GLN A 26 -3.94 2.33 -2.41
C GLN A 26 -4.34 1.98 -0.98
N ILE A 27 -3.98 2.85 -0.06
CA ILE A 27 -4.38 2.69 1.33
C ILE A 27 -5.85 3.02 1.47
N THR A 28 -6.63 2.03 1.89
CA THR A 28 -8.08 2.19 2.08
C THR A 28 -8.46 2.40 3.54
N ARG A 29 -7.62 1.93 4.47
CA ARG A 29 -7.86 2.08 5.90
C ARG A 29 -6.57 2.00 6.70
N ILE A 30 -6.52 2.77 7.80
CA ILE A 30 -5.42 2.75 8.76
C ILE A 30 -6.03 2.57 10.16
N ASN A 31 -5.64 1.52 10.85
CA ASN A 31 -6.03 1.21 12.22
C ASN A 31 -4.79 1.27 13.13
N GLY A 32 -4.42 2.46 13.58
CA GLY A 32 -3.27 2.65 14.46
C GLY A 32 -1.95 2.25 13.79
N GLN A 33 -1.43 1.08 14.12
CA GLN A 33 -0.22 0.52 13.51
C GLN A 33 -0.50 -0.34 12.27
N ASP A 34 -1.74 -0.80 12.09
CA ASP A 34 -2.15 -1.64 10.97
C ASP A 34 -2.63 -0.81 9.77
N VAL A 35 -2.14 -1.13 8.58
CA VAL A 35 -2.53 -0.47 7.33
C VAL A 35 -3.16 -1.49 6.40
N HIS A 36 -4.37 -1.22 5.94
CA HIS A 36 -5.02 -1.97 4.87
C HIS A 36 -4.74 -1.29 3.53
N VAL A 37 -4.04 -2.03 2.67
CA VAL A 37 -3.75 -1.63 1.31
C VAL A 37 -4.62 -2.47 0.38
N GLN A 38 -5.39 -1.80 -0.47
CA GLN A 38 -6.08 -2.45 -1.57
C GLN A 38 -5.17 -2.41 -2.79
N THR A 39 -4.61 -3.56 -3.14
CA THR A 39 -3.80 -3.73 -4.34
C THR A 39 -4.69 -3.99 -5.54
N THR A 40 -4.50 -3.25 -6.62
CA THR A 40 -5.06 -3.59 -7.93
C THR A 40 -4.18 -4.63 -8.57
N ASN A 41 -4.12 -5.83 -7.97
CA ASN A 41 -3.61 -7.00 -8.69
C ASN A 41 -4.48 -7.08 -9.95
N GLY A 42 -3.91 -6.77 -11.12
CA GLY A 42 -4.61 -6.41 -12.36
C GLY A 42 -5.54 -7.48 -12.96
N LYS A 43 -5.95 -8.46 -12.16
CA LYS A 43 -6.95 -9.48 -12.44
C LYS A 43 -8.28 -9.05 -11.82
N LYS A 44 -9.07 -8.31 -12.61
CA LYS A 44 -10.53 -8.32 -12.46
C LYS A 44 -11.12 -9.54 -13.15
#